data_AF-A0A1H9QE54-F1
#
_entry.id   AF-A0A1H9QE54-F1
#
_cell.length_a   1.000
_cell.length_b   1.000
_cell.length_c   1.000
_cell.angle_alpha   90.00
_cell.angle_beta   90.00
_cell.angle_gamma   90.00
#
_symmetry.space_group_name_H-M   'P 1'
#
loop_
_entity.id
_entity.type
_entity.pdbx_description
1 polymer ?
#
loop_
_entity_poly.entity_id
_entity_poly.type
_entity_poly.pdbx_seq_one_letter_code
_entity_poly.pdbx_strand_id
1 'polypeptide(L)' 'MDELQQLIDILPIIAPVIVIQLILMLVALVSLIRADDTNGPKWLWAILILFFSLIGPILYFIVGRRQS' A
#
# COMPACT_ATOMS: atom_id res chain seq x y z
N MET A 1 2.93 18.18 -28.52
CA MET A 1 4.00 17.16 -28.38
C MET A 1 4.83 17.45 -27.14
N ASP A 2 5.15 18.72 -26.87
CA ASP A 2 5.97 19.14 -25.71
C ASP A 2 5.33 18.83 -24.34
N GLU A 3 4.02 18.97 -24.19
CA GLU A 3 3.31 18.63 -22.93
C GLU A 3 3.47 17.15 -22.55
N LEU A 4 3.46 16.23 -23.54
CA LEU A 4 3.61 14.81 -23.26
C LEU A 4 5.05 14.48 -22.88
N GLN A 5 6.02 15.18 -23.47
CA GLN A 5 7.43 15.03 -23.14
C GLN A 5 7.69 15.45 -21.69
N GLN A 6 7.10 16.57 -21.26
CA GLN A 6 7.18 17.02 -19.86
C GLN A 6 6.61 15.99 -18.88
N LEU A 7 5.53 15.29 -19.21
CA LEU A 7 4.98 14.22 -18.37
C LEU A 7 5.94 13.01 -18.29
N ILE A 8 6.58 12.65 -19.41
CA ILE A 8 7.53 11.54 -19.47
C ILE A 8 8.77 11.83 -18.61
N ASP A 9 9.25 13.07 -18.59
CA ASP A 9 10.45 13.47 -17.82
C ASP A 9 10.23 13.38 -16.30
N ILE A 10 8.98 13.48 -15.83
CA ILE A 10 8.62 13.36 -14.41
C ILE A 10 8.51 11.89 -13.98
N LEU A 11 8.20 10.98 -14.92
CA LEU A 11 7.92 9.58 -14.62
C LEU A 11 9.06 8.87 -13.84
N PRO A 12 10.36 9.03 -14.19
CA PRO A 12 11.47 8.40 -13.45
C PRO A 12 11.60 8.88 -12.00
N ILE A 13 11.10 10.08 -11.69
CA ILE A 13 11.14 10.65 -10.33
C ILE A 13 10.03 10.05 -9.47
N ILE A 14 8.84 9.85 -10.04
CA ILE A 14 7.66 9.34 -9.31
C ILE A 14 7.62 7.81 -9.30
N ALA A 15 8.13 7.15 -10.34
CA ALA A 15 8.10 5.69 -10.49
C ALA A 15 8.63 4.93 -9.25
N PRO A 16 9.75 5.32 -8.60
CA PRO A 16 10.23 4.64 -7.40
C PRO A 16 9.21 4.68 -6.24
N VAL A 17 8.52 5.81 -6.06
CA VAL A 17 7.50 5.96 -5.02
C VAL A 17 6.31 5.04 -5.29
N ILE A 18 5.86 4.98 -6.55
CA ILE A 18 4.77 4.08 -6.97
C ILE A 18 5.19 2.62 -6.77
N VAL A 19 6.41 2.24 -7.13
CA VAL A 19 6.91 0.87 -6.95
C VAL A 19 6.93 0.49 -5.46
N ILE A 20 7.45 1.36 -4.60
CA ILE A 20 7.46 1.13 -3.14
C ILE A 20 6.02 1.00 -2.62
N GLN A 21 5.12 1.88 -3.04
CA GLN A 21 3.71 1.83 -2.66
C GLN A 21 3.05 0.51 -3.08
N LEU A 22 3.26 0.06 -4.31
CA LEU A 22 2.71 -1.19 -4.82
C LEU A 22 3.27 -2.41 -4.07
N ILE A 23 4.59 -2.46 -3.85
CA ILE A 23 5.22 -3.53 -3.07
C ILE A 23 4.64 -3.56 -1.66
N LEU A 24 4.57 -2.42 -0.98
CA LEU A 24 4.07 -2.33 0.38
C LEU A 24 2.60 -2.75 0.48
N MET A 25 1.76 -2.30 -0.46
CA MET A 25 0.36 -2.67 -0.56
C MET A 25 0.19 -4.19 -0.76
N LEU A 26 0.92 -4.78 -1.72
CA LEU A 26 0.85 -6.21 -2.00
C LEU A 26 1.30 -7.05 -0.80
N VAL A 27 2.41 -6.67 -0.17
CA VAL A 27 2.93 -7.36 1.03
C VAL A 27 1.94 -7.23 2.19
N ALA A 28 1.28 -6.07 2.36
CA ALA A 28 0.25 -5.88 3.37
C ALA A 28 -0.99 -6.75 3.11
N LEU A 29 -1.47 -6.81 1.87
CA LEU A 29 -2.61 -7.66 1.50
C LEU A 29 -2.30 -9.15 1.69
N VAL A 30 -1.12 -9.62 1.26
CA VAL A 30 -0.69 -11.00 1.48
C VAL A 30 -0.58 -11.30 2.97
N SER A 31 -0.02 -10.38 3.75
CA SER A 31 0.04 -10.51 5.20
C SER A 31 -1.35 -10.56 5.84
N LEU A 32 -2.31 -9.76 5.36
CA LEU A 32 -3.68 -9.70 5.89
C LEU A 32 -4.44 -11.00 5.62
N ILE A 33 -4.28 -11.59 4.43
CA ILE A 33 -4.89 -12.86 4.06
C ILE A 33 -4.33 -14.00 4.92
N ARG A 34 -3.02 -13.96 5.22
CA ARG A 34 -2.32 -14.97 6.03
C ARG A 34 -2.51 -14.82 7.53
N ALA A 35 -2.89 -13.64 8.01
CA ALA A 35 -3.10 -13.41 9.43
C ALA A 35 -4.32 -14.21 9.89
N ASP A 36 -4.21 -14.98 10.97
CA ASP A 36 -5.36 -15.68 11.56
C ASP A 36 -6.34 -14.68 12.16
N ASP A 37 -5.81 -13.69 12.89
CA ASP A 37 -6.57 -12.63 13.54
C ASP A 37 -5.90 -11.27 13.34
N THR A 38 -6.70 -10.20 13.39
CA THR A 38 -6.24 -8.81 13.25
C THR A 38 -6.84 -7.94 14.34
N ASN A 39 -6.23 -6.79 14.61
CA ASN A 39 -6.82 -5.82 15.53
C ASN A 39 -8.03 -5.16 14.84
N GLY A 40 -9.22 -5.73 15.07
CA GLY A 40 -10.44 -5.41 14.34
C GLY A 40 -10.68 -6.33 13.13
N PRO A 41 -11.77 -6.14 12.38
CA PRO A 41 -12.15 -7.07 11.32
C PRO A 41 -11.24 -6.94 10.09
N LYS A 42 -10.89 -8.08 9.47
CA LYS A 42 -9.97 -8.11 8.30
C LYS A 42 -10.43 -7.24 7.13
N TRP A 43 -11.74 -7.15 6.88
CA TRP A 43 -12.28 -6.36 5.76
C TRP A 43 -11.98 -4.86 5.92
N LEU A 44 -11.94 -4.35 7.16
CA LEU A 44 -11.60 -2.95 7.42
C LEU A 44 -10.17 -2.65 6.97
N TRP A 45 -9.24 -3.55 7.33
CA TRP A 45 -7.85 -3.42 6.93
C TRP A 45 -7.64 -3.49 5.42
N ALA A 46 -8.38 -4.35 4.72
CA ALA A 46 -8.33 -4.40 3.26
C ALA A 46 -8.71 -3.05 2.61
N ILE A 47 -9.77 -2.40 3.11
CA ILE A 47 -10.20 -1.07 2.65
C ILE A 47 -9.09 -0.04 2.95
N LEU A 48 -8.54 -0.03 4.16
CA LEU A 48 -7.48 0.91 4.50
C LEU A 48 -6.27 0.75 3.59
N ILE A 49 -5.81 -0.49 3.38
CA ILE A 49 -4.66 -0.81 2.52
C ILE A 49 -4.87 -0.35 1.06
N LEU A 50 -6.07 -0.53 0.51
CA LEU A 50 -6.36 -0.22 -0.89
C LEU A 50 -6.60 1.28 -1.16
N PHE A 51 -7.21 2.00 -0.22
CA PHE A 51 -7.70 3.37 -0.47
C PHE A 51 -6.86 4.48 0.17
N PHE A 52 -5.97 4.18 1.12
CA PHE A 52 -5.22 5.19 1.88
C PHE A 52 -3.74 5.28 1.49
N SER A 53 -3.39 4.89 0.26
CA SER A 53 -2.03 4.95 -0.28
C SER A 53 -0.99 4.32 0.66
N LEU A 54 0.14 4.98 0.97
CA LEU A 54 1.14 4.44 1.90
C LEU A 54 0.63 4.33 3.36
N ILE A 55 -0.33 5.16 3.76
CA ILE A 55 -0.80 5.22 5.15
C ILE A 55 -1.53 3.91 5.52
N GLY A 56 -2.38 3.40 4.63
CA GLY A 56 -3.14 2.17 4.87
C GLY A 56 -2.29 0.94 5.21
N PRO A 57 -1.35 0.54 4.34
CA PRO A 57 -0.39 -0.54 4.59
C PRO A 57 0.48 -0.30 5.84
N ILE A 58 0.95 0.93 6.08
CA ILE A 58 1.77 1.26 7.26
C ILE A 58 0.94 1.05 8.53
N LEU A 59 -0.30 1.58 8.57
CA LEU A 59 -1.20 1.39 9.72
C LEU A 59 -1.53 -0.08 9.92
N TYR A 60 -1.73 -0.85 8.86
CA TYR A 60 -1.94 -2.29 8.98
C TYR A 60 -0.73 -2.97 9.64
N PHE A 61 0.51 -2.67 9.25
CA PHE A 61 1.67 -3.31 9.86
C PHE A 61 1.92 -2.89 11.32
N ILE A 62 1.65 -1.64 11.67
CA ILE A 62 1.89 -1.11 13.02
C ILE A 62 0.76 -1.50 13.98
N VAL A 63 -0.48 -1.35 13.53
CA VAL A 63 -1.67 -1.47 14.38
C VAL A 63 -2.51 -2.69 14.00
N GLY A 64 -2.74 -2.95 12.71
CA GLY A 64 -3.68 -3.99 12.27
C GLY A 64 -3.20 -5.41 12.46
N ARG A 65 -1.91 -5.67 12.26
CA ARG A 65 -1.29 -6.98 12.36
C ARG A 65 -1.15 -7.37 13.82
N ARG A 66 -1.93 -8.38 14.25
CA ARG A 66 -1.75 -9.00 15.55
C ARG A 66 -0.55 -9.96 15.47
N GLN A 67 0.37 -9.79 16.41
CA GLN A 67 1.48 -10.73 16.61
C GLN A 67 0.99 -11.69 17.68
N SER A 68 0.49 -12.84 17.26
CA SER A 68 0.11 -13.95 18.14
C SER A 68 1.35 -14.74 18.56
#